data_AF-C0PFL8-F1
#
_entry.id   AF-C0PFL8-F1
#
_cell.length_a   1.000
_cell.length_b   1.000
_cell.length_c   1.000
_cell.angle_alpha   90.00
_cell.angle_beta   90.00
_cell.angle_gamma   90.00
#
_symmetry.space_group_name_H-M   'P 1'
#
loop_
_entity.id
_entity.type
_entity.pdbx_description
1 polymer ?
#
loop_
_entity_poly.entity_id
_entity_poly.type
_entity_poly.pdbx_seq_one_letter_code
_entity_poly.pdbx_strand_id
1 'polypeptide(L)' 'MVFPQGLLHYQYNAGTGAAVGLVAFSSPNPGLQITDFALFANNLPSAVVEKVTFLDDAQVKKLKSVLGGSG' A
#
# COMPACT_ATOMS: atom_id res chain seq x y z
N MET A 1 -1.29 15.25 -14.08
CA MET A 1 -1.94 13.92 -14.00
C MET A 1 -3.16 14.05 -13.08
N VAL A 2 -4.25 13.37 -13.38
CA VAL A 2 -5.47 13.40 -12.55
C VAL A 2 -5.85 11.97 -12.22
N PHE A 3 -6.07 11.69 -10.93
CA PHE A 3 -6.54 10.41 -10.45
C PHE A 3 -7.98 10.56 -9.97
N PRO A 4 -8.94 9.83 -10.54
CA PRO A 4 -10.30 9.82 -10.03
C PRO A 4 -10.33 9.34 -8.57
N GLN A 5 -11.23 9.92 -7.78
CA GLN A 5 -11.35 9.63 -6.36
C GLN A 5 -11.58 8.14 -6.11
N GLY A 6 -10.82 7.57 -5.17
CA GLY A 6 -10.93 6.17 -4.76
C GLY A 6 -10.23 5.16 -5.68
N LEU A 7 -9.66 5.59 -6.81
CA LEU A 7 -8.92 4.68 -7.69
C LEU A 7 -7.48 4.48 -7.22
N LEU A 8 -7.04 3.22 -7.27
CA LEU A 8 -5.66 2.84 -7.01
C LEU A 8 -4.73 3.44 -8.07
N HIS A 9 -3.64 4.05 -7.62
CA HIS A 9 -2.61 4.63 -8.47
C HIS A 9 -1.26 4.59 -7.76
N TYR A 10 -0.17 4.75 -8.50
CA TYR A 10 1.20 4.73 -7.97
C TYR A 10 2.08 5.73 -8.71
N GLN A 11 3.26 6.00 -8.16
CA GLN A 11 4.31 6.79 -8.80
C GLN A 11 5.62 6.02 -8.74
N TYR A 12 6.41 6.10 -9.82
CA TYR A 12 7.71 5.45 -9.92
C TYR A 12 8.69 6.39 -10.62
N ASN A 13 9.86 6.62 -10.02
CA ASN A 13 10.93 7.40 -10.63
C ASN A 13 11.81 6.48 -11.49
N ALA A 14 11.67 6.57 -12.81
CA ALA A 14 12.47 5.80 -13.78
C ALA A 14 13.82 6.47 -14.14
N GLY A 15 14.10 7.66 -13.63
CA GLY A 15 15.35 8.39 -13.86
C GLY A 15 16.44 8.05 -12.84
N THR A 16 17.64 8.61 -13.03
CA THR A 16 18.81 8.38 -12.16
C THR A 16 18.97 9.44 -11.06
N GLY A 17 18.22 10.54 -11.14
CA GLY A 17 18.26 11.65 -10.18
C GLY A 17 17.00 11.76 -9.33
N ALA A 18 17.03 12.66 -8.33
CA ALA A 18 15.85 12.96 -7.51
C ALA A 18 14.73 13.58 -8.36
N ALA A 19 13.52 13.07 -8.20
CA ALA A 19 12.30 13.61 -8.81
C ALA A 19 11.35 14.11 -7.71
N VAL A 20 10.67 15.23 -7.96
CA VAL A 20 9.74 15.85 -7.00
C VAL A 20 8.37 15.96 -7.63
N GLY A 21 7.34 15.47 -6.93
CA GLY A 21 5.94 15.63 -7.30
C GLY A 21 5.23 16.62 -6.37
N LEU A 22 4.48 17.55 -6.95
CA LEU A 22 3.56 18.43 -6.23
C LEU A 22 2.13 18.00 -6.55
N VAL A 23 1.34 17.73 -5.51
CA VAL A 23 -0.05 17.24 -5.65
C VAL A 23 -1.01 18.18 -4.93
N ALA A 24 -2.25 18.24 -5.41
CA ALA A 24 -3.34 18.97 -4.80
C ALA A 24 -4.57 18.08 -4.69
N PHE A 25 -5.33 18.26 -3.62
CA PHE A 25 -6.56 17.51 -3.35
C PHE A 25 -7.75 18.47 -3.35
N SER A 26 -8.90 18.03 -3.84
CA SER A 26 -10.15 18.78 -3.80
C SER A 26 -10.83 18.75 -2.42
N SER A 27 -10.26 18.02 -1.45
CA SER A 27 -10.72 17.90 -0.07
C SER A 27 -9.63 18.37 0.90
N PRO A 28 -9.98 19.09 1.98
CA PRO A 28 -9.04 19.40 3.06
C PRO A 28 -8.68 18.19 3.92
N ASN A 29 -9.43 17.08 3.80
CA ASN A 29 -9.14 15.81 4.46
C ASN A 29 -9.19 14.66 3.43
N PRO A 30 -8.16 14.51 2.58
CA PRO A 30 -8.19 13.52 1.51
C PRO A 30 -8.03 12.07 2.01
N GLY A 31 -7.36 11.88 3.15
CA GLY A 31 -6.96 10.57 3.64
C GLY A 31 -5.96 9.86 2.70
N LEU A 32 -5.29 8.83 3.21
CA LEU A 32 -4.44 7.95 2.41
C LEU A 32 -4.67 6.51 2.84
N GLN A 33 -4.97 5.64 1.87
CA GLN A 33 -4.98 4.20 2.07
C GLN A 33 -3.89 3.59 1.20
N ILE A 34 -2.76 3.27 1.83
CA ILE A 34 -1.64 2.62 1.16
C ILE A 34 -1.91 1.12 1.13
N THR A 35 -2.07 0.54 -0.07
CA THR A 35 -2.50 -0.86 -0.25
C THR A 35 -1.62 -1.84 0.51
N ASP A 36 -0.30 -1.70 0.43
CA ASP A 36 0.63 -2.64 1.09
C ASP A 36 0.52 -2.55 2.61
N PHE A 37 0.30 -1.36 3.17
CA PHE A 37 0.11 -1.19 4.61
C PHE A 37 -1.26 -1.70 5.05
N ALA A 38 -2.30 -1.44 4.24
CA ALA A 38 -3.65 -1.93 4.49
C ALA A 38 -3.72 -3.46 4.46
N LEU A 39 -2.85 -4.14 3.70
CA LEU A 39 -2.78 -5.60 3.66
C LEU A 39 -1.84 -6.18 4.72
N PHE A 40 -0.66 -5.58 4.94
CA PHE A 40 0.42 -6.22 5.70
C PHE A 40 0.92 -5.44 6.93
N ALA A 41 0.67 -4.14 7.08
CA ALA A 41 1.11 -3.34 8.24
C ALA A 41 0.02 -3.21 9.33
N ASN A 42 -0.72 -4.29 9.56
CA ASN A 42 -1.87 -4.36 10.45
C ASN A 42 -1.88 -5.68 11.23
N ASN A 43 -2.95 -5.96 11.98
CA ASN A 43 -3.13 -7.18 12.77
C ASN A 43 -4.20 -8.16 12.22
N LEU A 44 -4.54 -8.07 10.93
CA LEU A 44 -5.42 -9.03 10.26
C LEU A 44 -4.82 -10.44 10.36
N PRO A 45 -5.62 -11.49 10.59
CA PRO A 45 -5.10 -12.86 10.59
C PRO A 45 -4.42 -13.20 9.26
N SER A 46 -3.22 -13.79 9.31
CA SER A 46 -2.47 -14.20 8.10
C SER A 46 -3.33 -15.04 7.16
N ALA A 47 -4.13 -15.97 7.70
CA ALA A 47 -5.04 -16.80 6.92
C ALA A 47 -6.05 -16.01 6.05
N VAL A 48 -6.50 -14.83 6.49
CA VAL A 48 -7.38 -13.97 5.67
C VAL A 48 -6.59 -13.34 4.54
N VAL A 49 -5.40 -12.83 4.84
CA VAL A 49 -4.52 -12.19 3.85
C VAL A 49 -4.08 -13.20 2.79
N GLU A 50 -3.73 -14.42 3.17
CA GLU A 50 -3.44 -15.54 2.27
C GLU A 50 -4.59 -15.79 1.29
N LYS A 51 -5.84 -15.81 1.78
CA LYS A 51 -7.02 -16.08 0.94
C LYS A 51 -7.32 -14.99 -0.08
N VAL A 52 -7.10 -13.72 0.28
CA VAL A 52 -7.42 -12.59 -0.61
C VAL A 52 -6.28 -12.23 -1.56
N THR A 53 -5.04 -12.60 -1.21
CA THR A 53 -3.84 -12.31 -2.02
C THR A 53 -3.33 -13.52 -2.79
N PHE A 54 -3.75 -14.74 -2.42
CA PHE A 54 -3.25 -16.01 -2.94
C PHE A 54 -1.76 -16.26 -2.67
N LEU A 55 -1.17 -15.54 -1.72
CA LEU A 55 0.19 -15.76 -1.23
C LEU A 55 0.21 -16.89 -0.20
N ASP A 56 1.33 -17.58 -0.09
CA ASP A 56 1.53 -18.57 0.97
C ASP A 56 1.81 -17.91 2.35
N ASP A 57 1.63 -18.68 3.42
CA ASP A 57 1.82 -18.23 4.81
C ASP A 57 3.21 -17.63 5.05
N ALA A 58 4.26 -18.21 4.44
CA ALA A 58 5.63 -17.73 4.61
C ALA A 58 5.82 -16.36 3.94
N GLN A 59 5.24 -16.14 2.76
CA GLN A 59 5.23 -14.87 2.06
C GLN A 59 4.46 -13.80 2.84
N VAL A 60 3.27 -14.12 3.33
CA VAL A 60 2.44 -13.18 4.12
C VAL A 60 3.15 -12.77 5.40
N LYS A 61 3.70 -13.73 6.16
CA LYS A 61 4.46 -13.42 7.39
C LYS A 61 5.70 -12.60 7.11
N LYS A 62 6.40 -12.88 6.01
CA LYS A 62 7.56 -12.08 5.58
C LYS A 62 7.15 -10.63 5.29
N LEU A 63 6.09 -10.42 4.52
CA LEU A 63 5.60 -9.07 4.20
C LEU A 63 5.12 -8.32 5.44
N LYS A 64 4.38 -8.97 6.33
CA LYS A 64 3.97 -8.39 7.62
C LYS A 64 5.18 -8.01 8.47
N SER A 65 6.18 -8.88 8.57
CA SER A 65 7.41 -8.59 9.32
C SER A 65 8.17 -7.39 8.75
N VAL A 66 8.30 -7.27 7.42
CA VAL A 66 8.99 -6.15 6.77
C VAL A 66 8.22 -4.83 6.94
N LEU A 67 6.89 -4.89 6.93
CA LEU A 67 6.02 -3.71 6.95
C LEU A 67 5.50 -3.33 8.35
N GLY A 68 5.89 -4.08 9.39
CA GLY A 68 5.55 -3.78 10.80
C GLY A 68 4.17 -4.28 11.26
N GLY A 69 3.56 -5.22 10.54
CA GLY A 69 2.33 -5.87 10.95
C GLY A 69 2.52 -7.09 11.84
N SER A 70 1.40 -7.64 12.30
CA SER A 70 1.32 -8.84 13.13
C SER A 70 0.14 -9.72 12.73
N GLY A 71 0.05 -10.92 13.31
CA GLY A 71 -1.02 -11.90 13.02
C GLY A 71 -0.82 -12.71 11.76
#